data_AF-X1F593-F1
#
_entry.id   AF-X1F593-F1
#
_cell.length_a   1.000
_cell.length_b   1.000
_cell.length_c   1.000
_cell.angle_alpha   90.00
_cell.angle_beta   90.00
_cell.angle_gamma   90.00
#
_symmetry.space_group_name_H-M   'P 1'
#
loop_
_entity.id
_entity.type
_entity.pdbx_description
1 polymer ?
#
loop_
_entity_poly.entity_id
_entity_poly.type
_entity_poly.pdbx_seq_one_letter_code
_entity_poly.pdbx_strand_id
1 'polypeptide(L)'
;MTGGYTFCSLDEVKKGFPEFERVMKGLKTDLVNKAIKDWDPMKNGGMAPKAGQFGQSTIMPELFVGFLGLPTAPTLTTWHTWYNALGSNVILQGAAPGGA
;
A
#
# COMPACT_ATOMS: atom_id res chain seq x y z
N MET A 1 -14.91 -6.45 11.81
CA MET A 1 -14.06 -7.62 11.53
C MET A 1 -12.62 -7.14 11.50
N THR A 2 -11.85 -7.51 12.52
CA THR A 2 -10.46 -7.07 12.72
C THR A 2 -9.56 -7.91 11.80
N GLY A 3 -9.21 -7.37 10.64
CA GLY A 3 -8.31 -8.04 9.68
C GLY A 3 -6.88 -8.01 10.20
N GLY A 4 -6.44 -9.08 10.85
CA GLY A 4 -5.03 -9.27 11.20
C GLY A 4 -4.25 -9.71 9.96
N TYR A 5 -3.12 -9.07 9.69
CA TYR A 5 -2.20 -9.52 8.64
C TYR A 5 -1.19 -10.50 9.26
N THR A 6 -1.21 -11.75 8.80
CA THR A 6 -0.24 -12.78 9.20
C THR A 6 0.90 -12.79 8.18
N PHE A 7 2.14 -12.56 8.63
CA PHE A 7 3.33 -12.83 7.83
C PHE A 7 3.45 -14.35 7.65
N CYS A 8 2.97 -14.86 6.52
CA CYS A 8 3.06 -16.28 6.21
C CYS A 8 4.45 -16.59 5.64
N SER A 9 5.11 -17.61 6.19
CA SER A 9 6.36 -18.11 5.62
C SER A 9 6.08 -18.75 4.26
N LEU A 10 6.88 -18.39 3.25
CA LEU A 10 6.77 -18.94 1.90
C LEU A 10 6.83 -20.48 1.89
N ASP A 11 7.58 -21.08 2.82
CA ASP A 11 7.71 -22.53 2.95
C ASP A 11 6.41 -23.20 3.39
N GLU A 12 5.57 -22.53 4.18
CA GLU A 12 4.26 -23.03 4.57
C GLU A 12 3.25 -22.91 3.44
N VAL A 13 3.30 -21.81 2.68
CA VAL A 13 2.45 -21.63 1.49
C VAL A 13 2.76 -22.68 0.43
N LYS A 14 4.05 -23.00 0.21
CA LYS A 14 4.47 -24.01 -0.76
C LYS A 14 3.97 -25.43 -0.45
N LYS A 15 3.70 -25.76 0.83
CA LYS A 15 3.12 -27.05 1.23
C LYS A 15 1.67 -27.21 0.73
N GLY A 16 0.90 -26.13 0.71
CA GLY A 16 -0.50 -26.14 0.25
C GLY A 16 -0.69 -25.73 -1.20
N PHE A 17 0.20 -24.89 -1.73
CA PHE A 17 0.13 -24.36 -3.09
C PHE A 17 1.53 -24.18 -3.69
N PRO A 18 2.10 -25.22 -4.32
CA PRO A 18 3.46 -25.20 -4.87
C PRO A 18 3.67 -24.13 -5.94
N GLU A 19 2.60 -23.76 -6.65
CA GLU A 19 2.64 -22.77 -7.74
C GLU A 19 2.47 -21.32 -7.26
N PHE A 20 2.33 -21.09 -5.96
CA PHE A 20 2.06 -19.75 -5.40
C PHE A 20 3.03 -18.70 -5.90
N GLU A 21 4.33 -19.02 -5.89
CA GLU A 21 5.38 -18.11 -6.36
C GLU A 21 5.21 -17.74 -7.83
N ARG A 22 4.86 -18.71 -8.67
CA ARG A 22 4.62 -18.53 -10.11
C ARG A 22 3.42 -17.60 -10.33
N VAL A 23 2.31 -17.85 -9.62
CA VAL A 23 1.09 -17.05 -9.72
C VAL A 23 1.30 -15.62 -9.22
N MET A 24 1.92 -15.46 -8.05
CA MET A 24 2.21 -14.13 -7.49
C MET A 24 3.14 -13.31 -8.40
N LYS A 25 4.15 -13.95 -9.01
CA LYS A 25 5.04 -13.29 -9.98
C LYS A 25 4.29 -12.87 -11.25
N GLY A 26 3.36 -13.69 -11.73
CA GLY A 26 2.47 -13.36 -12.84
C GLY A 26 1.60 -12.15 -12.53
N LEU A 27 0.86 -12.21 -11.42
CA LEU A 27 -0.02 -11.12 -10.98
C LEU A 27 0.74 -9.80 -10.77
N LYS A 28 1.95 -9.85 -10.20
CA LYS A 28 2.80 -8.66 -10.05
C LYS A 28 3.15 -8.04 -11.41
N THR A 29 3.52 -8.87 -12.39
CA THR A 29 3.84 -8.42 -13.75
C THR A 29 2.64 -7.75 -14.41
N ASP A 30 1.47 -8.37 -14.30
CA ASP A 30 0.23 -7.86 -14.90
C ASP A 30 -0.19 -6.53 -14.26
N LEU A 31 -0.08 -6.42 -12.93
CA LEU A 31 -0.37 -5.18 -12.19
C LEU A 31 0.55 -4.03 -12.63
N VAL A 32 1.86 -4.29 -12.76
CA VAL A 32 2.82 -3.28 -13.21
C VAL A 32 2.53 -2.87 -14.66
N ASN A 33 2.25 -3.82 -15.55
CA ASN A 33 1.92 -3.53 -16.94
C ASN A 33 0.65 -2.69 -17.08
N LYS A 34 -0.36 -2.95 -16.24
CA LYS A 34 -1.55 -2.11 -16.16
C LYS A 34 -1.19 -0.70 -15.70
N ALA A 35 -0.41 -0.56 -14.64
CA ALA A 35 0.01 0.75 -14.12
C ALA A 35 0.83 1.57 -15.13
N ILE A 36 1.72 0.94 -15.91
CA ILE A 36 2.48 1.61 -16.98
C ILE A 36 1.53 2.23 -18.02
N LYS A 37 0.44 1.52 -18.37
CA LYS A 37 -0.54 2.02 -19.35
C LYS A 37 -1.40 3.15 -18.80
N ASP A 38 -1.85 3.01 -17.55
CA ASP A 38 -2.75 3.98 -16.93
C ASP A 38 -2.05 5.28 -16.54
N TRP A 39 -0.75 5.22 -16.25
CA TRP A 39 0.03 6.35 -15.71
C TRP A 39 1.10 6.85 -16.70
N ASP A 40 0.91 6.64 -18.00
CA ASP A 40 1.80 7.20 -19.04
C ASP A 40 1.96 8.74 -18.85
N PRO A 41 3.18 9.31 -18.88
CA PRO A 41 4.48 8.73 -19.29
C PRO A 41 5.34 8.15 -18.14
N MET A 42 4.78 7.86 -16.97
CA MET A 42 5.55 7.40 -15.81
C MET A 42 6.09 5.97 -15.98
N LYS A 43 7.32 5.75 -15.52
CA LYS A 43 7.97 4.42 -15.53
C LYS A 43 7.90 3.75 -14.15
N ASN A 44 7.99 2.42 -14.11
CA ASN A 44 8.09 1.70 -12.84
C ASN A 44 9.45 1.95 -12.17
N GLY A 45 9.46 2.53 -10.97
CA GLY A 45 10.63 2.79 -10.14
C GLY A 45 10.85 1.77 -9.02
N GLY A 46 9.98 0.77 -8.88
CA GLY A 46 10.08 -0.24 -7.83
C GLY A 46 9.95 0.35 -6.42
N MET A 47 10.72 -0.15 -5.46
CA MET A 47 10.65 0.29 -4.05
C MET A 47 11.28 1.67 -3.79
N ALA A 48 12.05 2.21 -4.74
CA ALA A 48 12.75 3.49 -4.61
C ALA A 48 12.53 4.35 -5.87
N PRO A 49 11.29 4.80 -6.13
CA PRO A 49 10.97 5.56 -7.32
C PRO A 49 11.67 6.93 -7.33
N LYS A 50 12.09 7.37 -8.51
CA LYS A 50 12.63 8.71 -8.76
C LYS A 50 11.58 9.62 -9.42
N ALA A 51 11.91 10.89 -9.59
CA ALA A 51 11.06 11.82 -10.33
C ALA A 51 10.70 11.24 -11.73
N GLY A 52 9.40 11.28 -12.08
CA GLY A 52 8.89 10.68 -13.32
C GLY A 52 8.66 9.15 -13.23
N GLN A 53 8.69 8.56 -12.04
CA GLN A 53 8.44 7.13 -11.83
C GLN A 53 7.36 6.89 -10.77
N PHE A 54 6.60 5.81 -10.92
CA PHE A 54 5.71 5.32 -9.88
C PHE A 54 6.39 4.23 -9.05
N GLY A 55 6.02 4.16 -7.77
CA GLY A 55 6.62 3.23 -6.80
C GLY A 55 5.77 2.00 -6.50
N GLN A 56 6.40 1.03 -5.83
CA GLN A 56 5.77 -0.09 -5.15
C GLN A 56 5.94 0.12 -3.65
N SER A 57 4.90 -0.19 -2.87
CA SER A 57 4.96 -0.12 -1.42
C SER A 57 4.34 -1.38 -0.82
N THR A 58 4.94 -1.88 0.25
CA THR A 58 4.34 -2.91 1.12
C THR A 58 3.41 -2.29 2.17
N ILE A 59 3.36 -0.96 2.20
CA ILE A 59 2.54 -0.19 3.12
C ILE A 59 1.17 0.01 2.46
N MET A 60 0.11 -0.41 3.14
CA MET A 60 -1.26 -0.33 2.66
C MET A 60 -1.98 0.88 3.28
N PRO A 61 -2.85 1.60 2.53
CA PRO A 61 -3.55 2.79 3.02
C PRO A 61 -4.27 2.55 4.35
N GLU A 62 -4.90 1.39 4.50
CA GLU A 62 -5.72 1.06 5.66
C GLU A 62 -4.94 0.98 6.98
N LEU A 63 -3.62 0.99 6.92
CA LEU A 63 -2.76 1.07 8.10
C LEU A 63 -2.64 2.51 8.64
N PHE A 64 -3.23 3.51 7.98
CA PHE A 64 -3.10 4.93 8.32
C PHE A 64 -4.45 5.62 8.44
N VAL A 65 -4.52 6.59 9.34
CA VAL A 65 -5.54 7.64 9.35
C VAL A 65 -5.02 8.85 8.58
N GLY A 66 -5.92 9.44 7.79
CA GLY A 66 -5.60 10.56 6.91
C GLY A 66 -5.61 11.91 7.61
N PHE A 67 -5.85 12.94 6.80
CA PHE A 67 -5.91 14.35 7.16
C PHE A 67 -6.50 14.63 8.56
N LEU A 68 -5.78 15.46 9.33
CA LEU A 68 -5.98 15.82 10.74
C LEU A 68 -5.38 14.83 11.75
N GLY A 69 -5.05 13.60 11.37
CA GLY A 69 -4.36 12.63 12.26
C GLY A 69 -5.12 12.33 13.56
N LEU A 70 -6.41 12.66 13.62
CA LEU A 70 -7.21 12.49 14.82
C LEU A 70 -7.57 11.00 14.99
N PRO A 71 -7.72 10.50 16.23
CA PRO A 71 -8.21 9.14 16.49
C PRO A 71 -9.61 8.86 15.90
N THR A 72 -10.34 9.92 15.56
CA THR A 72 -11.67 9.88 14.94
C THR A 72 -11.63 10.08 13.43
N ALA A 73 -10.45 10.33 12.85
CA ALA A 73 -10.31 10.49 11.41
C ALA A 73 -10.54 9.15 10.70
N PRO A 74 -11.19 9.15 9.53
CA PRO A 74 -11.40 7.93 8.77
C PRO A 74 -10.05 7.32 8.37
N THR A 75 -9.95 6.01 8.54
CA THR A 75 -8.87 5.19 7.98
C THR A 75 -8.82 5.39 6.47
N LEU A 76 -7.62 5.49 5.89
CA LEU A 76 -7.47 5.65 4.45
C LEU A 76 -7.93 4.40 3.71
N THR A 77 -8.76 4.58 2.70
CA THR A 77 -9.18 3.52 1.76
C THR A 77 -8.40 3.57 0.44
N THR A 78 -7.71 4.68 0.18
CA THR A 78 -6.85 4.92 -0.98
C THR A 78 -5.76 5.93 -0.60
N TRP A 79 -4.65 5.93 -1.33
CA TRP A 79 -3.59 6.94 -1.19
C TRP A 79 -3.98 8.32 -1.74
N HIS A 80 -5.11 8.42 -2.47
CA HIS A 80 -5.59 9.70 -2.99
C HIS A 80 -6.36 10.48 -1.92
N THR A 81 -5.79 11.58 -1.46
CA THR A 81 -6.30 12.40 -0.34
C THR A 81 -6.38 13.88 -0.72
N TRP A 82 -7.46 14.54 -0.36
CA TRP A 82 -7.63 15.99 -0.54
C TRP A 82 -7.30 16.74 0.76
N TYR A 83 -6.46 17.78 0.67
CA TYR A 83 -6.03 18.60 1.80
C TYR A 83 -6.49 20.05 1.61
N ASN A 84 -7.28 20.58 2.55
CA ASN A 84 -7.86 21.92 2.44
C ASN A 84 -7.70 22.79 3.70
N ALA A 85 -6.91 22.36 4.70
CA ALA A 85 -6.62 23.16 5.88
C ALA A 85 -5.35 23.98 5.69
N LEU A 86 -5.35 25.15 6.33
CA LEU A 86 -4.20 26.04 6.44
C LEU A 86 -3.42 25.72 7.74
N GLY A 87 -2.14 26.09 7.76
CA GLY A 87 -1.27 25.90 8.92
C GLY A 87 -0.62 24.53 9.01
N SER A 88 0.04 24.26 10.14
CA SER A 88 0.70 22.98 10.40
C SER A 88 -0.33 21.91 10.74
N ASN A 89 -0.38 20.85 9.94
CA ASN A 89 -1.32 19.76 10.10
C ASN A 89 -0.61 18.41 9.98
N VAL A 90 -1.07 17.43 10.75
CA VAL A 90 -0.68 16.03 10.54
C VAL A 90 -1.38 15.52 9.30
N ILE A 91 -0.58 15.09 8.33
CA ILE A 91 -1.05 14.62 7.02
C ILE A 91 -1.40 13.12 7.09
N LEU A 92 -0.61 12.35 7.83
CA LEU A 92 -0.67 10.90 7.93
C LEU A 92 -0.21 10.46 9.32
N GLN A 93 -0.94 9.52 9.92
CA GLN A 93 -0.58 8.84 11.17
C GLN A 93 -1.03 7.37 11.11
N GLY A 94 -0.35 6.46 11.81
CA GLY A 94 -0.78 5.07 11.90
C GLY A 94 -2.20 4.93 12.50
N ALA A 95 -3.05 4.12 11.87
CA ALA A 95 -4.46 3.96 12.24
C ALA A 95 -4.66 3.22 13.57
N ALA A 96 -3.70 2.39 13.96
CA ALA A 96 -3.65 1.74 15.25
C ALA A 96 -2.42 2.25 16.01
N PRO A 97 -2.55 2.96 17.14
CA PRO A 97 -1.49 2.89 18.14
C PRO A 97 -1.40 1.42 18.54
N GLY A 98 -0.21 0.83 18.57
CA GLY A 98 -0.04 -0.56 19.03
C GLY A 98 -0.74 -0.73 20.37
N GLY A 99 -1.89 -1.39 20.37
CA GLY A 99 -2.73 -1.56 21.55
C GLY A 99 -2.12 -2.66 22.42
N ALA A 100 -1.70 -2.27 23.62
CA ALA A 100 -1.81 -3.11 24.80
C ALA A 100 -3.25 -3.01 25.34
#